data_AF-A0A436S0U4-F1
#
_entry.id   AF-A0A436S0U4-F1
#
_cell.length_a   1.000
_cell.length_b   1.000
_cell.length_c   1.000
_cell.angle_alpha   90.00
_cell.angle_beta   90.00
_cell.angle_gamma   90.00
#
_symmetry.space_group_name_H-M   'P 1'
#
loop_
_entity.id
_entity.type
_entity.pdbx_description
1 polymer ?
#
loop_
_entity_poly.entity_id
_entity_poly.type
_entity_poly.pdbx_seq_one_letter_code
_entity_poly.pdbx_strand_id
1 'polypeptide(L)'
;MVPFVLEKANDIEAAIASAVAGGRYIAGGTTLVDLMREEVERPERLIDINALPLRDIHVDGGDLVLGALATMADIAAHPDVQRLHPMIAESLIEGASPQLRNMASIGGNLLQRVRCPYFRMLDAACNKRNPGSGCAALEGLNAGHAVLGTSSHCVSTHPSDVAVAFVALGAIMRVRGHQGERSFAVEDLFRLPGDTPHREHTLLPGELIVEIRVPSAPYGRRARYLKVRDRASYEFALVSAAVALEVEDGVIRS
;
A
#
# COMPACT_ATOMS: atom_id res chain seq x y z
N MET A 1 -0.36 -0.03 23.99
CA MET A 1 0.82 0.50 23.26
C MET A 1 2.03 0.40 24.16
N VAL A 2 3.01 -0.39 23.75
CA VAL A 2 4.29 -0.50 24.44
C VAL A 2 5.11 0.80 24.29
N PRO A 3 5.95 1.18 25.27
CA PRO A 3 6.88 2.29 25.12
C PRO A 3 7.81 2.10 23.92
N PHE A 4 8.12 3.18 23.20
CA PHE A 4 9.02 3.20 22.07
C PHE A 4 9.83 4.49 22.02
N VAL A 5 10.98 4.46 21.35
CA VAL A 5 11.76 5.65 20.99
C VAL A 5 11.25 6.21 19.67
N LEU A 6 11.05 7.52 19.60
CA LEU A 6 10.76 8.22 18.35
C LEU A 6 11.98 9.02 17.91
N GLU A 7 12.47 8.73 16.71
CA GLU A 7 13.61 9.38 16.09
C GLU A 7 13.16 10.05 14.79
N LYS A 8 13.65 11.26 14.51
CA LYS A 8 13.39 11.95 13.24
C LYS A 8 14.58 11.74 12.31
N ALA A 9 14.32 11.20 11.13
CA ALA A 9 15.36 11.06 10.11
C ALA A 9 15.69 12.44 9.50
N ASN A 10 16.98 12.74 9.40
CA ASN A 10 17.47 13.97 8.77
C ASN A 10 17.67 13.81 7.26
N ASP A 11 17.98 12.59 6.82
CA ASP A 11 18.18 12.22 5.43
C ASP A 11 17.82 10.73 5.21
N ILE A 12 17.85 10.30 3.95
CA ILE A 12 17.47 8.95 3.55
C ILE A 12 18.46 7.90 4.08
N GLU A 13 19.76 8.21 4.14
CA GLU A 13 20.78 7.26 4.59
C GLU A 13 20.66 6.99 6.09
N ALA A 14 20.43 8.03 6.89
CA ALA A 14 20.16 7.91 8.31
C ALA A 14 18.86 7.11 8.56
N ALA A 15 17.81 7.36 7.78
CA ALA A 15 16.57 6.58 7.86
C ALA A 15 16.81 5.09 7.58
N ILE A 16 17.56 4.76 6.53
CA ILE A 16 17.91 3.38 6.16
C ILE A 16 18.76 2.72 7.23
N ALA A 17 19.80 3.40 7.72
CA ALA A 17 20.66 2.87 8.77
C ALA A 17 19.88 2.54 10.05
N SER A 18 19.02 3.46 10.51
CA SER A 18 18.18 3.22 11.69
C SER A 18 17.16 2.09 11.49
N ALA A 19 16.67 1.89 10.26
CA ALA A 19 15.73 0.81 9.96
C ALA A 19 16.41 -0.56 9.86
N VAL A 20 17.61 -0.62 9.27
CA VAL A 20 18.47 -1.82 9.29
C VAL A 20 18.80 -2.23 10.73
N ALA A 21 18.94 -1.26 11.64
CA ALA A 21 19.12 -1.50 13.08
C ALA A 21 17.83 -1.92 13.82
N GLY A 22 16.74 -2.21 13.10
CA GLY A 22 15.48 -2.71 13.66
C GLY A 22 14.40 -1.65 13.87
N GLY A 23 14.63 -0.40 13.47
CA GLY A 23 13.61 0.65 13.54
C GLY A 23 12.51 0.49 12.49
N ARG A 24 11.30 0.95 12.83
CA ARG A 24 10.14 0.93 11.94
C ARG A 24 9.85 2.33 11.42
N TYR A 25 9.76 2.49 10.11
CA TYR A 25 9.35 3.77 9.51
C TYR A 25 7.94 4.16 9.93
N ILE A 26 7.75 5.45 10.22
CA ILE A 26 6.43 6.07 10.38
C ILE A 26 6.32 7.28 9.44
N ALA A 27 5.31 7.23 8.57
CA ALA A 27 4.89 8.35 7.72
C ALA A 27 3.60 8.96 8.30
N GLY A 28 2.45 8.75 7.64
CA GLY A 28 1.16 9.24 8.10
C GLY A 28 0.59 8.60 9.36
N GLY A 29 1.14 7.46 9.80
CA GLY A 29 0.71 6.73 11.00
C GLY A 29 -0.67 6.06 10.94
N THR A 30 -1.47 6.29 9.88
CA THR A 30 -2.87 5.84 9.77
C THR A 30 -3.09 4.32 9.80
N THR A 31 -2.06 3.53 9.52
CA THR A 31 -2.06 2.07 9.74
C THR A 31 -1.22 1.69 10.95
N LEU A 32 0.03 2.19 11.04
CA LEU A 32 0.98 1.72 12.04
C LEU A 32 0.52 2.05 13.48
N VAL A 33 0.06 3.27 13.74
CA VAL A 33 -0.37 3.68 15.08
C VAL A 33 -1.62 2.93 15.52
N ASP A 34 -2.53 2.64 14.59
CA ASP A 34 -3.71 1.81 14.82
C ASP A 34 -3.31 0.40 15.28
N LEU A 35 -2.42 -0.27 14.53
CA LEU A 35 -1.93 -1.60 14.88
C LEU A 35 -1.06 -1.62 16.15
N MET A 36 -0.37 -0.52 16.48
CA MET A 36 0.34 -0.39 17.75
C MET A 36 -0.61 -0.28 18.93
N ARG A 37 -1.76 0.39 18.77
CA ARG A 37 -2.79 0.49 19.82
C ARG A 37 -3.42 -0.87 20.11
N GLU A 38 -3.64 -1.67 19.07
CA GLU A 38 -4.06 -3.07 19.16
C GLU A 38 -2.92 -4.02 19.57
N GLU A 39 -1.69 -3.49 19.67
CA GLU A 39 -0.45 -4.22 20.00
C GLU A 39 -0.11 -5.38 19.04
N VAL A 40 -0.67 -5.35 17.84
CA VAL A 40 -0.30 -6.23 16.73
C VAL A 40 1.10 -5.87 16.21
N GLU A 41 1.42 -4.58 16.19
CA GLU A 41 2.76 -4.05 15.90
C GLU A 41 3.38 -3.52 17.20
N ARG A 42 4.59 -3.98 17.53
CA ARG A 42 5.28 -3.60 18.78
C ARG A 42 6.72 -3.14 18.52
N PRO A 43 6.94 -2.11 17.66
CA PRO A 43 8.28 -1.63 17.39
C PRO A 43 8.85 -0.92 18.62
N GLU A 44 10.11 -1.21 18.97
CA GLU A 44 10.82 -0.50 20.05
C GLU A 44 11.31 0.89 19.60
N ARG A 45 11.46 1.09 18.29
CA ARG A 45 11.91 2.34 17.67
C ARG A 45 11.08 2.69 16.45
N LEU A 46 10.61 3.92 16.41
CA LEU A 46 9.98 4.54 15.25
C LEU A 46 10.90 5.57 14.61
N ILE A 47 10.95 5.57 13.29
CA ILE A 47 11.74 6.50 12.48
C ILE A 47 10.75 7.37 11.69
N ASP A 48 10.56 8.60 12.13
CA ASP A 48 9.77 9.60 11.43
C ASP A 48 10.51 10.04 10.17
N ILE A 49 9.92 9.73 9.03
CA ILE A 49 10.45 10.04 7.70
C ILE A 49 9.75 11.26 7.05
N ASN A 50 8.78 11.89 7.72
CA ASN A 50 7.92 12.92 7.10
C ASN A 50 8.66 14.17 6.59
N ALA A 51 9.88 14.42 7.09
CA ALA A 51 10.73 15.54 6.69
C ALA A 51 11.65 15.22 5.49
N LEU A 52 11.71 13.96 5.04
CA LEU A 52 12.50 13.60 3.87
C LEU A 52 11.88 14.20 2.60
N PRO A 53 12.69 14.57 1.58
CA PRO A 53 12.23 15.23 0.36
C PRO A 53 11.63 14.23 -0.64
N LEU A 54 10.66 13.42 -0.19
CA LEU A 54 10.01 12.36 -0.97
C LEU A 54 8.53 12.66 -1.25
N ARG A 55 8.15 13.94 -1.30
CA ARG A 55 6.76 14.40 -1.47
C ARG A 55 6.43 14.87 -2.88
N ASP A 56 7.43 14.98 -3.73
CA ASP A 56 7.28 15.61 -5.04
C ASP A 56 6.38 14.77 -5.96
N ILE A 57 5.59 15.47 -6.78
CA ILE A 57 4.72 14.88 -7.80
C ILE A 57 5.01 15.62 -9.10
N HIS A 58 5.49 14.93 -10.12
CA HIS A 58 5.84 15.56 -11.40
C HIS A 58 5.71 14.57 -12.55
N VAL A 59 5.91 15.08 -13.77
CA VAL A 59 5.99 14.28 -14.99
C VAL A 59 7.44 14.27 -15.47
N ASP A 60 7.97 13.09 -15.73
CA ASP A 60 9.34 12.89 -16.21
C ASP A 60 9.34 11.89 -17.36
N GLY A 61 9.82 12.31 -18.54
CA GLY A 61 9.81 11.47 -19.74
C GLY A 61 8.41 11.04 -20.21
N GLY A 62 7.35 11.73 -19.76
CA GLY A 62 5.96 11.36 -20.01
C GLY A 62 5.31 10.55 -18.88
N ASP A 63 6.12 9.90 -18.05
CA ASP A 63 5.65 9.11 -16.93
C ASP A 63 5.29 10.01 -15.74
N LEU A 64 4.24 9.63 -15.02
CA LEU A 64 3.87 10.28 -13.77
C LEU A 64 4.73 9.72 -12.63
N VAL A 65 5.41 10.59 -11.90
CA VAL A 65 6.25 10.23 -10.75
C VAL A 65 5.59 10.72 -9.47
N LEU A 66 5.40 9.79 -8.53
CA LEU A 66 4.75 10.02 -7.23
C LEU A 66 5.73 9.72 -6.10
N GLY A 67 6.21 10.75 -5.41
CA GLY A 67 7.06 10.57 -4.23
C GLY A 67 6.36 9.78 -3.12
N ALA A 68 7.08 8.88 -2.44
CA ALA A 68 6.50 7.95 -1.47
C ALA A 68 5.83 8.61 -0.25
N LEU A 69 6.18 9.87 0.05
CA LEU A 69 5.60 10.68 1.12
C LEU A 69 4.52 11.66 0.64
N ALA A 70 4.26 11.74 -0.67
CA ALA A 70 3.09 12.45 -1.17
C ALA A 70 1.82 11.84 -0.55
N THR A 71 0.91 12.70 -0.08
CA THR A 71 -0.30 12.22 0.59
C THR A 71 -1.32 11.75 -0.44
N MET A 72 -2.23 10.86 -0.04
CA MET A 72 -3.33 10.43 -0.90
C MET A 72 -4.17 11.63 -1.39
N ALA A 73 -4.35 12.64 -0.53
CA ALA A 73 -5.09 13.85 -0.88
C ALA A 73 -4.36 14.69 -1.94
N ASP A 74 -3.06 14.93 -1.76
CA ASP A 74 -2.26 15.72 -2.70
C ASP A 74 -2.21 15.04 -4.07
N ILE A 75 -2.00 13.72 -4.10
CA ILE A 75 -1.98 12.95 -5.36
C ILE A 75 -3.33 13.03 -6.06
N ALA A 76 -4.45 12.82 -5.35
CA ALA A 76 -5.77 12.87 -5.96
C ALA A 76 -6.15 14.27 -6.50
N ALA A 77 -5.62 15.32 -5.88
CA ALA A 77 -5.86 16.71 -6.27
C ALA A 77 -4.87 17.21 -7.35
N HIS A 78 -3.78 16.49 -7.62
CA HIS A 78 -2.71 16.97 -8.50
C HIS A 78 -3.20 17.09 -9.95
N PRO A 79 -2.99 18.24 -10.64
CA PRO A 79 -3.50 18.46 -12.00
C PRO A 79 -3.03 17.42 -13.01
N ASP A 80 -1.75 17.02 -12.96
CA ASP A 80 -1.24 16.00 -13.87
C ASP A 80 -1.79 14.62 -13.59
N VAL A 81 -2.13 14.29 -12.34
CA VAL A 81 -2.77 13.00 -12.01
C VAL A 81 -4.17 12.97 -12.59
N GLN A 82 -4.96 14.04 -12.41
CA GLN A 82 -6.31 14.14 -12.96
C GLN A 82 -6.33 14.13 -14.50
N ARG A 83 -5.29 14.72 -15.12
CA ARG A 83 -5.16 14.83 -16.57
C ARG A 83 -4.68 13.53 -17.21
N LEU A 84 -3.64 12.91 -16.66
CA LEU A 84 -2.95 11.75 -17.25
C LEU A 84 -3.52 10.42 -16.76
N HIS A 85 -3.83 10.30 -15.47
CA HIS A 85 -4.23 9.05 -14.83
C HIS A 85 -5.41 9.24 -13.85
N PRO A 86 -6.60 9.66 -14.33
CA PRO A 86 -7.75 9.95 -13.47
C PRO A 86 -8.17 8.76 -12.59
N MET A 87 -7.95 7.51 -13.03
CA MET A 87 -8.20 6.30 -12.25
C MET A 87 -7.44 6.27 -10.92
N ILE A 88 -6.23 6.84 -10.86
CA ILE A 88 -5.46 6.96 -9.61
C ILE A 88 -6.23 7.85 -8.64
N ALA A 89 -6.66 9.04 -9.09
CA ALA A 89 -7.44 9.96 -8.26
C ALA A 89 -8.77 9.33 -7.80
N GLU A 90 -9.49 8.65 -8.70
CA GLU A 90 -10.72 7.91 -8.38
C GLU A 90 -10.48 6.89 -7.25
N SER A 91 -9.48 6.02 -7.40
CA SER A 91 -9.16 4.99 -6.40
C SER A 91 -8.77 5.57 -5.03
N LEU A 92 -8.09 6.72 -5.02
CA LEU A 92 -7.72 7.41 -3.80
C LEU A 92 -8.92 8.04 -3.10
N ILE A 93 -9.81 8.72 -3.85
CA ILE A 93 -10.99 9.40 -3.29
C ILE A 93 -12.00 8.39 -2.73
N GLU A 94 -12.12 7.23 -3.37
CA GLU A 94 -12.99 6.12 -2.92
C GLU A 94 -12.47 5.41 -1.66
N GLY A 95 -11.22 5.66 -1.27
CA GLY A 95 -10.58 5.09 -0.09
C GLY A 95 -10.68 5.97 1.16
N ALA A 96 -11.01 5.36 2.30
CA ALA A 96 -10.96 5.99 3.63
C ALA A 96 -11.82 7.28 3.76
N SER A 97 -11.41 8.19 4.64
CA SER A 97 -12.01 9.51 4.86
C SER A 97 -11.05 10.63 4.43
N PRO A 98 -11.52 11.86 4.18
CA PRO A 98 -10.64 12.99 3.85
C PRO A 98 -9.50 13.19 4.85
N GLN A 99 -9.77 13.07 6.16
CA GLN A 99 -8.79 13.22 7.22
C GLN A 99 -7.69 12.15 7.13
N LEU A 100 -8.07 10.90 6.86
CA LEU A 100 -7.11 9.82 6.66
C LEU A 100 -6.29 10.04 5.39
N ARG A 101 -6.90 10.54 4.31
CA ARG A 101 -6.20 10.82 3.05
C ARG A 101 -5.21 11.97 3.14
N ASN A 102 -5.49 12.97 3.98
CA ASN A 102 -4.56 14.07 4.26
C ASN A 102 -3.32 13.61 5.05
N MET A 103 -3.41 12.47 5.75
CA MET A 103 -2.31 11.93 6.54
C MET A 103 -1.57 10.80 5.82
N ALA A 104 -2.30 9.92 5.16
CA ALA A 104 -1.75 8.71 4.54
C ALA A 104 -0.84 9.07 3.37
N SER A 105 0.44 8.69 3.47
CA SER A 105 1.36 8.74 2.34
C SER A 105 1.12 7.58 1.38
N ILE A 106 1.52 7.73 0.12
CA ILE A 106 1.33 6.68 -0.89
C ILE A 106 2.17 5.43 -0.59
N GLY A 107 3.41 5.58 -0.12
CA GLY A 107 4.24 4.44 0.31
C GLY A 107 3.64 3.73 1.53
N GLY A 108 3.07 4.49 2.48
CA GLY A 108 2.38 3.91 3.63
C GLY A 108 1.06 3.21 3.27
N ASN A 109 0.36 3.70 2.24
CA ASN A 109 -0.85 3.07 1.72
C ASN A 109 -0.55 1.71 1.09
N LEU A 110 0.54 1.57 0.33
CA LEU A 110 0.97 0.30 -0.26
C LEU A 110 1.42 -0.73 0.77
N LEU A 111 1.89 -0.29 1.93
CA LEU A 111 2.30 -1.16 3.04
C LEU A 111 1.22 -1.29 4.12
N GLN A 112 -0.02 -0.89 3.84
CA GLN A 112 -1.10 -1.05 4.80
C GLN A 112 -1.41 -2.54 5.01
N ARG A 113 -1.65 -2.94 6.26
CA ARG A 113 -1.91 -4.34 6.57
C ARG A 113 -3.38 -4.70 6.42
N VAL A 114 -3.63 -6.01 6.36
CA VAL A 114 -4.94 -6.61 6.17
C VAL A 114 -5.96 -6.18 7.23
N ARG A 115 -7.25 -6.19 6.88
CA ARG A 115 -8.37 -5.87 7.78
C ARG A 115 -9.08 -7.10 8.34
N CYS A 116 -8.48 -8.28 8.16
CA CYS A 116 -8.94 -9.52 8.79
C CYS A 116 -9.13 -9.31 10.31
N PRO A 117 -10.33 -9.54 10.87
CA PRO A 117 -10.56 -9.31 12.29
C PRO A 117 -9.68 -10.22 13.15
N TYR A 118 -9.48 -11.47 12.74
CA TYR A 118 -8.62 -12.43 13.46
C TYR A 118 -7.14 -12.04 13.49
N PHE A 119 -6.69 -11.26 12.50
CA PHE A 119 -5.34 -10.71 12.51
C PHE A 119 -5.16 -9.65 13.62
N ARG A 120 -6.23 -8.91 13.93
CA ARG A 120 -6.27 -7.85 14.96
C ARG A 120 -6.63 -8.37 16.35
N MET A 121 -7.35 -9.48 16.45
CA MET A 121 -7.64 -10.16 17.70
C MET A 121 -6.44 -11.00 18.15
N LEU A 122 -5.74 -10.56 19.21
CA LEU A 122 -4.48 -11.17 19.65
C LEU A 122 -4.62 -12.62 20.15
N ASP A 123 -5.79 -12.99 20.65
CA ASP A 123 -6.16 -14.32 21.14
C ASP A 123 -6.59 -15.30 20.02
N ALA A 124 -6.91 -14.80 18.83
CA ALA A 124 -7.27 -15.64 17.69
C ALA A 124 -6.05 -16.27 17.00
N ALA A 125 -6.17 -17.53 16.55
CA ALA A 125 -5.16 -18.19 15.71
C ALA A 125 -4.93 -17.42 14.38
N CYS A 126 -3.69 -16.99 14.12
CA CYS A 126 -3.36 -16.22 12.93
C CYS A 126 -1.89 -16.41 12.48
N ASN A 127 -1.67 -17.24 11.45
CA ASN A 127 -0.36 -17.49 10.86
C ASN A 127 0.37 -16.22 10.34
N LYS A 128 -0.38 -15.18 9.97
CA LYS A 128 0.17 -13.89 9.52
C LYS A 128 0.76 -13.08 10.68
N ARG A 129 0.26 -13.27 11.91
CA ARG A 129 0.76 -12.63 13.14
C ARG A 129 1.76 -13.53 13.87
N ASN A 130 1.44 -14.81 14.03
CA ASN A 130 2.25 -15.81 14.70
C ASN A 130 2.32 -17.09 13.84
N PRO A 131 3.40 -17.30 13.06
CA PRO A 131 3.54 -18.45 12.18
C PRO A 131 3.32 -19.79 12.91
N GLY A 132 2.52 -20.68 12.32
CA GLY A 132 2.20 -22.00 12.89
C GLY A 132 1.01 -22.02 13.87
N SER A 133 0.46 -20.86 14.23
CA SER A 133 -0.70 -20.79 15.13
C SER A 133 -2.03 -21.20 14.50
N GLY A 134 -2.10 -21.34 13.16
CA GLY A 134 -3.32 -21.63 12.41
C GLY A 134 -3.99 -20.40 11.82
N CYS A 135 -5.12 -20.57 11.14
CA CYS A 135 -5.88 -19.47 10.54
C CYS A 135 -7.36 -19.56 10.95
N ALA A 136 -7.76 -18.78 11.95
CA ALA A 136 -9.13 -18.75 12.44
C ALA A 136 -10.15 -18.30 11.38
N ALA A 137 -9.72 -17.61 10.33
CA ALA A 137 -10.59 -17.17 9.25
C ALA A 137 -11.03 -18.31 8.31
N LEU A 138 -10.35 -19.46 8.27
CA LEU A 138 -10.72 -20.54 7.34
C LEU A 138 -12.10 -21.12 7.65
N GLU A 139 -12.39 -21.33 8.94
CA GLU A 139 -13.64 -21.92 9.43
C GLU A 139 -14.50 -20.90 10.20
N GLY A 140 -14.04 -19.65 10.28
CA GLY A 140 -14.71 -18.55 10.97
C GLY A 140 -15.49 -17.63 10.05
N LEU A 141 -15.67 -16.37 10.48
CA LEU A 141 -16.31 -15.31 9.72
C LEU A 141 -15.41 -14.85 8.58
N ASN A 142 -15.71 -15.34 7.37
CA ASN A 142 -14.85 -15.14 6.22
C ASN A 142 -15.49 -14.37 5.05
N ALA A 143 -16.64 -13.73 5.25
CA ALA A 143 -17.34 -12.99 4.18
C ALA A 143 -16.48 -11.89 3.51
N GLY A 144 -15.59 -11.23 4.26
CA GLY A 144 -14.66 -10.21 3.73
C GLY A 144 -13.28 -10.73 3.32
N HIS A 145 -13.10 -12.05 3.19
CA HIS A 145 -11.81 -12.68 2.88
C HIS A 145 -11.66 -13.02 1.41
N ALA A 146 -10.43 -13.33 1.00
CA ALA A 146 -10.06 -13.53 -0.38
C ALA A 146 -10.67 -14.82 -0.95
N VAL A 147 -11.10 -14.74 -2.20
CA VAL A 147 -11.55 -15.89 -3.01
C VAL A 147 -10.51 -16.35 -4.03
N LEU A 148 -9.47 -15.55 -4.27
CA LEU A 148 -8.36 -15.82 -5.17
C LEU A 148 -7.03 -15.62 -4.46
N GLY A 149 -5.98 -16.31 -4.91
CA GLY A 149 -4.63 -16.16 -4.38
C GLY A 149 -4.49 -16.52 -2.90
N THR A 150 -5.30 -17.46 -2.41
CA THR A 150 -5.32 -17.90 -1.01
C THR A 150 -4.41 -19.11 -0.76
N SER A 151 -4.29 -19.51 0.50
CA SER A 151 -3.71 -20.79 0.88
C SER A 151 -4.40 -21.37 2.12
N SER A 152 -4.07 -22.61 2.47
CA SER A 152 -4.44 -23.23 3.76
C SER A 152 -3.84 -22.50 4.98
N HIS A 153 -2.95 -21.53 4.79
CA HIS A 153 -2.35 -20.76 5.89
C HIS A 153 -2.97 -19.37 6.07
N CYS A 154 -3.56 -18.78 5.03
CA CYS A 154 -4.17 -17.46 5.11
C CYS A 154 -5.11 -17.17 3.94
N VAL A 155 -6.24 -16.54 4.25
CA VAL A 155 -7.27 -16.09 3.28
C VAL A 155 -7.49 -14.57 3.34
N SER A 156 -6.57 -13.79 3.90
CA SER A 156 -6.75 -12.34 4.03
C SER A 156 -6.63 -11.60 2.70
N THR A 157 -7.38 -10.50 2.53
CA THR A 157 -7.27 -9.57 1.39
C THR A 157 -6.31 -8.42 1.68
N HIS A 158 -5.64 -7.91 0.65
CA HIS A 158 -4.96 -6.62 0.71
C HIS A 158 -5.99 -5.50 0.49
N PRO A 159 -6.09 -4.49 1.39
CA PRO A 159 -7.25 -3.59 1.39
C PRO A 159 -7.05 -2.28 0.61
N SER A 160 -5.89 -2.07 -0.03
CA SER A 160 -5.60 -0.82 -0.75
C SER A 160 -6.36 -0.73 -2.07
N ASP A 161 -7.17 0.32 -2.20
CA ASP A 161 -7.86 0.67 -3.44
C ASP A 161 -6.87 1.09 -4.56
N VAL A 162 -5.88 1.94 -4.22
CA VAL A 162 -4.92 2.47 -5.20
C VAL A 162 -3.87 1.45 -5.64
N ALA A 163 -3.54 0.45 -4.82
CA ALA A 163 -2.68 -0.65 -5.23
C ALA A 163 -3.25 -1.38 -6.46
N VAL A 164 -4.58 -1.58 -6.50
CA VAL A 164 -5.28 -2.19 -7.64
C VAL A 164 -5.08 -1.33 -8.90
N ALA A 165 -5.19 -0.01 -8.77
CA ALA A 165 -4.97 0.92 -9.88
C ALA A 165 -3.51 0.89 -10.37
N PHE A 166 -2.53 0.88 -9.46
CA PHE A 166 -1.12 0.82 -9.83
C PHE A 166 -0.74 -0.49 -10.53
N VAL A 167 -1.27 -1.63 -10.07
CA VAL A 167 -1.07 -2.92 -10.75
C VAL A 167 -1.67 -2.87 -12.15
N ALA A 168 -2.91 -2.41 -12.30
CA ALA A 168 -3.57 -2.30 -13.61
C ALA A 168 -2.87 -1.35 -14.59
N LEU A 169 -2.13 -0.35 -14.08
CA LEU A 169 -1.38 0.63 -14.87
C LEU A 169 0.08 0.23 -15.10
N GLY A 170 0.52 -0.96 -14.65
CA GLY A 170 1.91 -1.39 -14.78
C GLY A 170 2.90 -0.47 -14.06
N ALA A 171 2.50 0.12 -12.93
CA ALA A 171 3.34 1.04 -12.18
C ALA A 171 4.61 0.36 -11.67
N ILE A 172 5.72 1.10 -11.66
CA ILE A 172 7.02 0.67 -11.20
C ILE A 172 7.31 1.38 -9.87
N MET A 173 7.78 0.64 -8.88
CA MET A 173 8.19 1.20 -7.60
C MET A 173 9.71 1.23 -7.52
N ARG A 174 10.26 2.36 -7.05
CA ARG A 174 11.68 2.49 -6.72
C ARG A 174 11.86 2.46 -5.21
N VAL A 175 12.82 1.66 -4.76
CA VAL A 175 13.20 1.54 -3.35
C VAL A 175 14.69 1.76 -3.18
N ARG A 176 15.09 2.19 -1.99
CA ARG A 176 16.49 2.35 -1.61
C ARG A 176 16.73 1.63 -0.29
N GLY A 177 17.79 0.84 -0.22
CA GLY A 177 18.25 0.19 1.00
C GLY A 177 19.76 0.32 1.15
N HIS A 178 20.32 -0.36 2.14
CA HIS A 178 21.77 -0.33 2.40
C HIS A 178 22.62 -0.89 1.23
N GLN A 179 22.01 -1.72 0.38
CA GLN A 179 22.67 -2.30 -0.80
C GLN A 179 22.52 -1.44 -2.07
N GLY A 180 21.93 -0.24 -1.96
CA GLY A 180 21.68 0.67 -3.07
C GLY A 180 20.21 0.74 -3.47
N GLU A 181 19.97 1.19 -4.70
CA GLU A 181 18.64 1.40 -5.25
C GLU A 181 18.23 0.27 -6.19
N ARG A 182 16.95 -0.06 -6.20
CA ARG A 182 16.36 -0.98 -7.18
C ARG A 182 14.92 -0.60 -7.49
N SER A 183 14.45 -1.07 -8.64
CA SER A 183 13.09 -0.87 -9.11
C SER A 183 12.46 -2.20 -9.53
N PHE A 184 11.15 -2.31 -9.36
CA PHE A 184 10.36 -3.49 -9.75
C PHE A 184 8.89 -3.09 -9.94
N ALA A 185 8.08 -3.93 -10.57
CA ALA A 185 6.65 -3.65 -10.73
C ALA A 185 5.96 -3.57 -9.36
N VAL A 186 4.98 -2.68 -9.20
CA VAL A 186 4.19 -2.60 -7.96
C VAL A 186 3.49 -3.93 -7.67
N GLU A 187 3.13 -4.71 -8.70
CA GLU A 187 2.59 -6.06 -8.54
C GLU A 187 3.55 -6.98 -7.75
N ASP A 188 4.84 -6.93 -8.08
CA ASP A 188 5.89 -7.74 -7.43
C ASP A 188 6.15 -7.32 -5.98
N LEU A 189 5.58 -6.20 -5.50
CA LEU A 189 5.59 -5.88 -4.08
C LEU A 189 4.82 -6.93 -3.28
N PHE A 190 3.66 -7.37 -3.77
CA PHE A 190 2.71 -8.15 -2.99
C PHE A 190 2.96 -9.65 -3.14
N ARG A 191 3.16 -10.32 -2.00
CA ARG A 191 3.38 -11.77 -1.98
C ARG A 191 2.07 -12.53 -1.76
N LEU A 192 1.87 -13.58 -2.55
CA LEU A 192 0.88 -14.60 -2.21
C LEU A 192 1.22 -15.24 -0.85
N PRO A 193 0.21 -15.60 -0.03
CA PRO A 193 0.43 -16.05 1.34
C PRO A 193 1.26 -17.33 1.43
N GLY A 194 1.03 -18.30 0.54
CA GLY A 194 1.72 -19.59 0.55
C GLY A 194 1.71 -20.22 1.94
N ASP A 195 2.86 -20.71 2.39
CA ASP A 195 3.13 -21.16 3.77
C ASP A 195 3.70 -20.05 4.68
N THR A 196 4.03 -18.88 4.13
CA THR A 196 4.63 -17.74 4.84
C THR A 196 3.78 -16.47 4.83
N PRO A 197 2.53 -16.47 5.32
CA PRO A 197 1.64 -15.30 5.22
C PRO A 197 2.10 -14.08 6.04
N HIS A 198 3.06 -14.25 6.95
CA HIS A 198 3.74 -13.17 7.68
C HIS A 198 4.69 -12.35 6.80
N ARG A 199 5.05 -12.85 5.60
CA ARG A 199 5.88 -12.14 4.60
C ARG A 199 4.97 -11.59 3.51
N GLU A 200 4.51 -10.37 3.71
CA GLU A 200 3.51 -9.74 2.81
C GLU A 200 4.14 -9.06 1.61
N HIS A 201 5.41 -8.66 1.75
CA HIS A 201 6.09 -7.80 0.79
C HIS A 201 7.44 -8.38 0.35
N THR A 202 7.92 -7.99 -0.83
CA THR A 202 9.26 -8.32 -1.35
C THR A 202 10.35 -7.32 -0.95
N LEU A 203 10.02 -6.34 -0.09
CA LEU A 203 10.99 -5.43 0.50
C LEU A 203 11.99 -6.18 1.38
N LEU A 204 13.27 -5.83 1.24
CA LEU A 204 14.34 -6.28 2.11
C LEU A 204 14.33 -5.46 3.42
N PRO A 205 14.92 -5.98 4.50
CA PRO A 205 15.02 -5.26 5.76
C PRO A 205 15.63 -3.85 5.57
N GLY A 206 14.91 -2.83 6.05
CA GLY A 206 15.35 -1.43 5.98
C GLY A 206 15.22 -0.77 4.61
N GLU A 207 14.65 -1.42 3.60
CA GLU A 207 14.34 -0.73 2.34
C GLU A 207 13.25 0.33 2.53
N LEU A 208 13.54 1.52 2.01
CA LEU A 208 12.64 2.67 1.97
C LEU A 208 12.06 2.81 0.57
N ILE A 209 10.74 2.87 0.45
CA ILE A 209 10.07 3.25 -0.80
C ILE A 209 10.37 4.72 -1.07
N VAL A 210 10.88 5.02 -2.27
CA VAL A 210 11.29 6.38 -2.68
C VAL A 210 10.20 7.02 -3.54
N GLU A 211 9.74 6.31 -4.56
CA GLU A 211 8.71 6.79 -5.49
C GLU A 211 7.97 5.64 -6.19
N ILE A 212 6.82 5.97 -6.76
CA ILE A 212 6.05 5.16 -7.69
C ILE A 212 6.03 5.90 -9.02
N ARG A 213 6.47 5.25 -10.09
CA ARG A 213 6.42 5.74 -11.46
C ARG A 213 5.31 5.02 -12.23
N VAL A 214 4.40 5.76 -12.82
CA VAL A 214 3.29 5.23 -13.61
C VAL A 214 3.58 5.53 -15.09
N PRO A 215 3.75 4.49 -15.93
CA PRO A 215 4.06 4.68 -17.33
C PRO A 215 2.99 5.51 -18.06
N SER A 216 3.44 6.38 -18.94
CA SER A 216 2.56 6.91 -19.98
C SER A 216 2.10 5.78 -20.90
N ALA A 217 0.82 5.75 -21.25
CA ALA A 217 0.25 4.66 -22.02
C ALA A 217 -0.99 5.08 -22.82
N PRO A 218 -1.29 4.39 -23.94
CA PRO A 218 -2.29 4.81 -24.91
C PRO A 218 -3.73 4.71 -24.41
N TYR A 219 -3.98 4.05 -23.27
CA TYR A 219 -5.30 4.03 -22.64
C TYR A 219 -5.78 5.43 -22.22
N GLY A 220 -4.87 6.38 -21.98
CA GLY A 220 -5.18 7.77 -21.64
C GLY A 220 -6.28 7.88 -20.56
N ARG A 221 -7.37 8.59 -20.89
CA ARG A 221 -8.52 8.76 -19.98
C ARG A 221 -9.52 7.60 -19.98
N ARG A 222 -9.26 6.49 -20.68
CA ARG A 222 -10.12 5.29 -20.71
C ARG A 222 -9.71 4.28 -19.64
N ALA A 223 -9.37 4.80 -18.46
CA ALA A 223 -9.09 4.02 -17.26
C ALA A 223 -10.08 4.43 -16.16
N ARG A 224 -10.70 3.45 -15.47
CA ARG A 224 -11.69 3.69 -14.42
C ARG A 224 -11.49 2.78 -13.23
N TYR A 225 -11.79 3.30 -12.06
CA TYR A 225 -11.86 2.55 -10.82
C TYR A 225 -13.31 2.43 -10.34
N LEU A 226 -13.75 1.20 -10.04
CA LEU A 226 -15.06 0.93 -9.47
C LEU A 226 -14.90 0.17 -8.16
N LYS A 227 -15.62 0.62 -7.13
CA LYS A 227 -15.63 0.03 -5.78
C LYS A 227 -17.05 -0.31 -5.35
N VAL A 228 -17.25 -1.57 -4.95
CA VAL A 228 -18.49 -2.06 -4.35
C VAL A 228 -18.26 -2.30 -2.87
N ARG A 229 -19.20 -1.83 -2.05
CA ARG A 229 -19.15 -1.84 -0.58
C ARG A 229 -20.57 -1.77 -0.01
N ASP A 230 -20.74 -2.14 1.26
CA ASP A 230 -22.06 -2.22 1.90
C ASP A 230 -22.65 -0.83 2.19
N ARG A 231 -21.81 0.12 2.62
CA ARG A 231 -22.21 1.52 2.84
C ARG A 231 -21.56 2.47 1.84
N ALA A 232 -22.24 3.59 1.58
CA ALA A 232 -21.88 4.51 0.50
C ALA A 232 -20.47 5.14 0.59
N SER A 233 -19.85 5.24 1.78
CA SER A 233 -18.51 5.79 1.97
C SER A 233 -17.84 5.29 3.24
N TYR A 234 -16.54 5.59 3.38
CA TYR A 234 -15.70 5.23 4.53
C TYR A 234 -15.70 3.72 4.83
N GLU A 235 -15.59 2.90 3.80
CA GLU A 235 -15.52 1.44 3.94
C GLU A 235 -14.53 0.87 2.92
N PHE A 236 -13.93 -0.27 3.26
CA PHE A 236 -13.11 -1.04 2.33
C PHE A 236 -13.98 -1.67 1.24
N ALA A 237 -13.36 -2.06 0.14
CA ALA A 237 -14.08 -2.74 -0.94
C ALA A 237 -14.51 -4.15 -0.48
N LEU A 238 -15.75 -4.54 -0.75
CA LEU A 238 -16.10 -5.96 -0.87
C LEU A 238 -15.43 -6.52 -2.13
N VAL A 239 -15.59 -5.80 -3.24
CA VAL A 239 -14.91 -6.04 -4.52
C VAL A 239 -14.63 -4.69 -5.16
N SER A 240 -13.49 -4.57 -5.84
CA SER A 240 -13.19 -3.42 -6.69
C SER A 240 -12.48 -3.86 -7.96
N ALA A 241 -12.58 -3.06 -9.01
CA ALA A 241 -11.87 -3.26 -10.26
C ALA A 241 -11.25 -1.96 -10.75
N ALA A 242 -9.99 -2.02 -11.16
CA ALA A 242 -9.32 -0.99 -11.94
C ALA A 242 -9.17 -1.53 -13.37
N VAL A 243 -9.69 -0.80 -14.36
CA VAL A 243 -9.68 -1.24 -15.76
C VAL A 243 -9.17 -0.10 -16.62
N ALA A 244 -8.14 -0.37 -17.41
CA ALA A 244 -7.61 0.53 -18.44
C ALA A 244 -7.74 -0.15 -19.80
N LEU A 245 -8.29 0.55 -20.79
CA LEU A 245 -8.54 0.01 -22.13
C LEU A 245 -7.88 0.88 -23.19
N GLU A 246 -7.05 0.26 -24.02
CA GLU A 246 -6.71 0.80 -25.32
C GLU A 246 -7.80 0.40 -26.31
N VAL A 247 -8.36 1.38 -27.04
CA VAL A 247 -9.37 1.11 -28.07
C VAL A 247 -8.97 1.82 -29.35
N GLU A 248 -8.68 1.02 -30.36
CA GLU A 248 -8.29 1.45 -31.71
C GLU A 248 -9.32 0.93 -32.69
N ASP A 249 -9.90 1.81 -33.51
CA ASP A 249 -10.93 1.46 -34.51
C ASP A 249 -12.10 0.64 -33.96
N GLY A 250 -12.52 0.92 -32.73
CA GLY A 250 -13.62 0.23 -32.06
C GLY A 250 -13.26 -1.15 -31.48
N VAL A 251 -11.99 -1.54 -31.53
CA VAL A 251 -11.49 -2.82 -31.01
C VAL A 251 -10.63 -2.58 -29.77
N ILE A 252 -10.84 -3.37 -28.72
CA ILE A 252 -9.98 -3.37 -27.54
C ILE A 252 -8.64 -4.00 -27.91
N ARG A 253 -7.54 -3.28 -27.69
CA ARG A 253 -6.17 -3.76 -27.86
C ARG A 253 -5.58 -4.18 -26.50
N SER A 254 -4.66 -5.15 -26.53
CA SER A 254 -3.91 -5.66 -25.38
C SER A 254 -2.59 -4.94 -25.21
#